data_AF-A0A952WEG1-F1
#
_entry.id   AF-A0A952WEG1-F1
#
_cell.length_a   1.000
_cell.length_b   1.000
_cell.length_c   1.000
_cell.angle_alpha   90.00
_cell.angle_beta   90.00
_cell.angle_gamma   90.00
#
_symmetry.space_group_name_H-M   'P 1'
#
loop_
_entity.id
_entity.type
_entity.pdbx_description
1 polymer ?
#
loop_
_entity_poly.entity_id
_entity_poly.type
_entity_poly.pdbx_seq_one_letter_code
_entity_poly.pdbx_strand_id
1 'polypeptide(L)'
;MPVVATGQGLLTYMWRRNGTALFKGGVYSGIATPTLLIPQSSPDNSGQYDVVVSDSCGSTFSQPIHVSVLACYANCDESTAAPILTATDFACFISRFATQDPYTNCDGSSHPPVLTANDFMCFLNRFAAGCT
;
A
#
# COMPACT_ATOMS: atom_id res chain seq x y z
N MET A 1 -10.75 6.50 5.65
CA MET A 1 -10.63 6.22 7.09
C MET A 1 -11.32 7.33 7.85
N PRO A 2 -12.59 7.13 8.25
CA PRO A 2 -13.34 8.13 8.99
C PRO A 2 -13.00 8.12 10.48
N VAL A 3 -13.08 9.29 11.12
CA VAL A 3 -13.08 9.46 12.58
C VAL A 3 -14.26 10.29 13.02
N VAL A 4 -14.70 10.07 14.26
CA VAL A 4 -15.68 10.92 14.94
C VAL A 4 -14.98 11.55 16.14
N ALA A 5 -15.11 12.87 16.29
CA ALA A 5 -14.52 13.61 17.39
C ALA A 5 -15.52 14.65 17.91
N THR A 6 -15.43 14.95 19.20
CA THR A 6 -16.19 16.00 19.87
C THR A 6 -15.24 16.98 20.55
N GLY A 7 -15.63 18.24 20.63
CA GLY A 7 -14.83 19.32 21.23
C GLY A 7 -15.56 20.66 21.13
N GLN A 8 -14.90 21.73 21.56
CA GLN A 8 -15.47 23.07 21.59
C GLN A 8 -15.17 23.83 20.30
N GLY A 9 -16.17 24.48 19.70
CA GLY A 9 -15.97 25.32 18.53
C GLY A 9 -15.47 24.56 17.30
N LEU A 10 -14.55 25.17 16.54
CA LEU A 10 -14.00 24.58 15.32
C LEU A 10 -12.93 23.54 15.64
N LEU A 11 -13.15 22.32 15.16
CA LEU A 11 -12.15 21.25 15.25
C LEU A 11 -11.16 21.34 14.09
N THR A 12 -9.89 21.12 14.41
CA THR A 12 -8.80 20.98 13.43
C THR A 12 -8.28 19.55 13.44
N TYR A 13 -7.92 19.04 12.27
CA TYR A 13 -7.47 17.66 12.08
C TYR A 13 -6.08 17.65 11.46
N MET A 14 -5.21 16.77 11.95
CA MET A 14 -3.91 16.50 11.36
C MET A 14 -3.65 14.99 11.37
N TRP A 15 -3.82 14.37 10.21
CA TRP A 15 -3.48 12.96 10.04
C TRP A 15 -1.97 12.75 10.05
N ARG A 16 -1.52 11.64 10.65
CA ARG A 16 -0.12 11.26 10.71
C ARG A 16 0.06 9.81 10.28
N ARG A 17 1.26 9.50 9.80
CA ARG A 17 1.74 8.15 9.51
C ARG A 17 3.04 7.93 10.26
N ASN A 18 3.11 6.85 11.04
CA ASN A 18 4.28 6.50 11.87
C ASN A 18 4.75 7.69 12.72
N GLY A 19 3.81 8.42 13.33
CA GLY A 19 4.06 9.60 14.15
C GLY A 19 4.38 10.90 13.38
N THR A 20 4.56 10.85 12.06
CA THR A 20 4.88 12.02 11.23
C THR A 20 3.63 12.58 10.56
N ALA A 21 3.42 13.91 10.65
CA ALA A 21 2.28 14.56 10.02
C ALA A 21 2.28 14.40 8.50
N LEU A 22 1.11 14.15 7.92
CA LEU A 22 0.90 14.16 6.49
C LEU A 22 0.74 15.61 6.00
N PHE A 23 1.32 15.92 4.84
CA PHE A 23 1.27 17.26 4.24
C PHE A 23 0.56 17.23 2.87
N LYS A 24 0.01 18.38 2.46
CA LYS A 24 -0.61 18.53 1.13
C LYS A 24 0.46 18.37 0.05
N GLY A 25 0.13 17.64 -1.00
CA GLY A 25 1.02 17.40 -2.15
C GLY A 25 1.52 15.96 -2.30
N GLY A 26 1.26 15.10 -1.30
CA GLY A 26 1.43 13.65 -1.44
C GLY A 26 0.23 12.95 -2.07
N VAL A 27 0.27 11.62 -2.10
CA VAL A 27 -0.85 10.77 -2.58
C VAL A 27 -2.12 10.90 -1.73
N TYR A 28 -2.05 11.47 -0.53
CA TYR A 28 -3.18 11.53 0.40
C TYR A 28 -4.14 12.69 0.12
N SER A 29 -5.43 12.49 0.37
CA SER A 29 -6.41 13.57 0.44
C SER A 29 -7.25 13.49 1.72
N GLY A 30 -7.86 14.61 2.13
CA GLY A 30 -8.58 14.68 3.41
C GLY A 30 -7.67 14.72 4.66
N ILE A 31 -6.38 15.02 4.50
CA ILE A 31 -5.39 15.05 5.62
C ILE A 31 -5.69 16.06 6.75
N ALA A 32 -6.62 16.99 6.50
CA ALA A 32 -7.09 17.98 7.47
C ALA A 32 -8.62 17.92 7.66
N THR A 33 -9.24 16.78 7.35
CA THR A 33 -10.67 16.55 7.52
C THR A 33 -10.90 15.30 8.40
N PRO A 34 -12.15 15.04 8.83
CA PRO A 34 -12.48 13.83 9.58
C PRO A 34 -12.25 12.52 8.81
N THR A 35 -11.96 12.57 7.51
CA THR A 35 -11.78 11.37 6.68
C THR A 35 -10.51 11.48 5.85
N LEU A 36 -9.53 10.63 6.16
CA LEU A 36 -8.35 10.42 5.31
C LEU A 36 -8.68 9.47 4.16
N LEU A 37 -8.31 9.84 2.94
CA LEU A 37 -8.33 8.98 1.76
C LEU A 37 -6.90 8.63 1.34
N ILE A 38 -6.67 7.33 1.11
CA ILE A 38 -5.44 6.76 0.56
C ILE A 38 -5.81 6.19 -0.81
N PRO A 39 -5.55 6.91 -1.92
CA PRO A 39 -6.10 6.57 -3.23
C PRO A 39 -5.31 5.50 -4.00
N GLN A 40 -4.10 5.14 -3.56
CA GLN A 40 -3.30 4.10 -4.20
C GLN A 40 -2.92 2.99 -3.21
N SER A 41 -3.17 1.74 -3.60
CA SER A 41 -2.62 0.57 -2.93
C SER A 41 -1.14 0.40 -3.30
N SER A 42 -0.29 1.28 -2.78
CA SER A 42 1.17 1.08 -2.76
C SER A 42 1.60 0.50 -1.41
N PRO A 43 2.54 -0.48 -1.38
CA PRO A 43 3.18 -0.93 -0.15
C PRO A 43 3.75 0.22 0.69
N ASP A 44 4.19 1.32 0.05
CA ASP A 44 4.66 2.53 0.73
C ASP A 44 3.59 3.18 1.60
N ASN A 45 2.31 2.93 1.32
CA ASN A 45 1.20 3.41 2.14
C ASN A 45 0.93 2.51 3.35
N SER A 46 1.69 1.43 3.55
CA SER A 46 1.63 0.66 4.79
C SER A 46 2.21 1.45 5.95
N GLY A 47 1.66 1.24 7.14
CA GLY A 47 2.14 1.88 8.36
C GLY A 47 1.02 2.12 9.36
N GLN A 48 1.40 2.74 10.47
CA GLN A 48 0.49 3.13 11.52
C GLN A 48 -0.07 4.52 11.24
N TYR A 49 -1.40 4.65 11.20
CA TYR A 49 -2.08 5.92 11.00
C TYR A 49 -2.85 6.31 12.25
N ASP A 50 -2.78 7.59 12.60
CA ASP A 50 -3.58 8.22 13.65
C ASP A 50 -3.89 9.67 13.25
N VAL A 51 -4.85 10.28 13.95
CA VAL A 51 -5.20 11.68 13.74
C VAL A 51 -5.09 12.44 15.04
N VAL A 52 -4.48 13.62 14.96
CA VAL A 52 -4.52 14.63 16.01
C VAL A 52 -5.74 15.50 15.76
N VAL A 53 -6.64 15.58 16.74
CA VAL A 53 -7.76 16.51 16.71
C VAL A 53 -7.51 17.58 17.76
N SER A 54 -7.61 18.85 17.37
CA SER A 54 -7.40 19.97 18.29
C SER A 54 -8.56 20.96 18.23
N ASP A 55 -8.87 21.54 19.38
CA ASP A 55 -9.84 22.61 19.58
C ASP A 55 -9.22 23.76 20.41
N SER A 56 -10.03 24.69 20.90
CA SER A 56 -9.55 25.81 21.72
C SER A 56 -9.07 25.40 23.12
N CYS A 57 -9.39 24.19 23.59
CA CYS A 57 -9.05 23.69 24.91
C CYS A 57 -7.82 22.78 24.89
N GLY A 58 -7.48 22.18 23.75
CA GLY A 58 -6.28 21.37 23.61
C GLY A 58 -6.30 20.45 22.41
N SER A 59 -5.55 19.36 22.50
CA SER A 59 -5.47 18.34 21.45
C SER A 59 -5.52 16.93 22.03
N THR A 60 -6.04 16.00 21.23
CA THR A 60 -6.07 14.58 21.56
C THR A 60 -5.75 13.75 20.33
N PHE A 61 -5.28 12.52 20.56
CA PHE A 61 -4.95 11.55 19.53
C PHE A 61 -6.06 10.50 19.42
N SER A 62 -6.34 10.03 18.20
CA SER A 62 -7.09 8.79 18.03
C SER A 62 -6.27 7.58 18.47
N GLN A 63 -6.93 6.43 18.64
CA GLN A 63 -6.19 5.17 18.64
C GLN A 63 -5.52 4.97 17.27
N PRO A 64 -4.28 4.44 17.24
CA PRO A 64 -3.60 4.15 15.99
C PRO A 64 -4.20 2.93 15.29
N ILE A 65 -4.30 2.96 13.96
CA ILE A 65 -4.67 1.82 13.12
C ILE A 65 -3.49 1.39 12.26
N HIS A 66 -3.19 0.10 12.22
CA HIS A 66 -2.16 -0.45 11.35
C HIS A 66 -2.75 -0.80 9.98
N VAL A 67 -2.21 -0.19 8.93
CA VAL A 67 -2.61 -0.40 7.55
C VAL A 67 -1.51 -1.21 6.88
N SER A 68 -1.86 -2.38 6.37
CA SER A 68 -0.96 -3.19 5.57
C SER A 68 -1.49 -3.22 4.15
N VAL A 69 -0.72 -2.65 3.22
CA VAL A 69 -1.00 -2.77 1.80
C VAL A 69 -0.13 -3.90 1.26
N LEU A 70 -0.76 -4.97 0.82
CA LEU A 70 -0.03 -6.09 0.23
C LEU A 70 0.52 -5.65 -1.13
N ALA A 71 1.82 -5.82 -1.34
CA ALA A 71 2.43 -5.64 -2.65
C ALA A 71 1.74 -6.57 -3.64
N CYS A 72 1.29 -6.00 -4.76
CA CYS A 72 0.78 -6.78 -5.86
C CYS A 72 1.91 -7.67 -6.37
N TYR A 73 1.80 -8.98 -6.15
CA TYR A 73 2.85 -9.92 -6.54
C TYR A 73 3.27 -9.74 -8.01
N ALA A 74 2.31 -9.45 -8.89
CA ALA A 74 2.56 -9.27 -10.32
C ALA A 74 3.28 -7.95 -10.68
N ASN A 75 3.36 -6.97 -9.77
CA ASN A 75 4.10 -5.72 -9.96
C ASN A 75 5.59 -5.95 -9.66
N CYS A 76 6.29 -6.60 -10.59
CA CYS A 76 7.68 -7.03 -10.40
C CYS A 76 8.66 -5.85 -10.35
N ASP A 77 8.38 -4.79 -11.10
CA ASP A 77 9.27 -3.64 -11.23
C ASP A 77 8.93 -2.49 -10.27
N GLU A 78 7.95 -2.72 -9.38
CA GLU A 78 7.50 -1.79 -8.34
C GLU A 78 6.96 -0.48 -8.91
N SER A 79 6.35 -0.52 -10.10
CA SER A 79 5.65 0.60 -10.71
C SER A 79 4.63 1.20 -9.75
N THR A 80 4.69 2.53 -9.60
CA THR A 80 3.79 3.29 -8.70
C THR A 80 2.81 4.18 -9.46
N ALA A 81 3.03 4.41 -10.75
CA ALA A 81 2.15 5.16 -11.62
C ALA A 81 1.14 4.24 -12.32
N ALA A 82 -0.09 4.72 -12.50
CA ALA A 82 -1.11 3.96 -13.25
C ALA A 82 -0.83 4.04 -14.76
N PRO A 83 -0.99 2.92 -15.52
CA PRO A 83 -1.32 1.58 -15.05
C PRO A 83 -0.16 0.91 -14.29
N ILE A 84 -0.46 0.34 -13.11
CA ILE A 84 0.55 -0.29 -12.23
C ILE A 84 1.12 -1.57 -12.84
N LEU A 85 0.29 -2.34 -13.56
CA LEU A 85 0.76 -3.51 -14.31
C LEU A 85 0.92 -3.18 -15.78
N THR A 86 2.13 -3.41 -16.29
CA THR A 86 2.55 -3.11 -17.65
C THR A 86 3.33 -4.28 -18.26
N ALA A 87 3.73 -4.15 -19.52
CA ALA A 87 4.64 -5.11 -20.14
C ALA A 87 6.02 -5.16 -19.44
N THR A 88 6.40 -4.10 -18.71
CA THR A 88 7.68 -4.01 -18.00
C THR A 88 7.73 -4.95 -16.80
N ASP A 89 6.62 -5.11 -16.08
CA ASP A 89 6.47 -6.11 -15.01
C ASP A 89 6.66 -7.54 -15.53
N PHE A 90 6.07 -7.83 -16.68
CA PHE A 90 6.21 -9.12 -17.33
C PHE A 90 7.67 -9.39 -17.75
N ALA A 91 8.34 -8.38 -18.31
CA ALA A 91 9.75 -8.47 -18.66
C ALA A 91 10.63 -8.63 -17.41
N CYS A 92 10.34 -7.92 -16.33
CA CYS A 92 10.99 -8.05 -15.04
C CYS A 92 10.86 -9.49 -14.50
N PHE A 93 9.65 -10.05 -14.53
CA PHE A 93 9.41 -11.42 -14.07
C PHE A 93 10.20 -12.43 -14.90
N ILE A 94 10.18 -12.33 -16.24
CA ILE A 94 10.95 -13.23 -17.12
C ILE A 94 12.44 -13.15 -16.80
N SER A 95 12.98 -11.95 -16.63
CA SER A 95 14.40 -11.76 -16.29
C SER A 95 14.75 -12.48 -14.98
N ARG A 96 13.95 -12.28 -13.93
CA ARG A 96 14.14 -12.92 -12.62
C ARG A 96 13.95 -14.44 -12.67
N PHE A 97 12.97 -14.91 -13.42
CA PHE A 97 12.68 -16.34 -13.58
C PHE A 97 13.83 -17.05 -14.30
N ALA A 98 14.40 -16.42 -15.34
CA ALA A 98 15.58 -16.92 -16.04
C ALA A 98 16.84 -16.98 -15.14
N THR A 99 16.96 -16.08 -14.16
CA THR A 99 18.03 -16.09 -13.17
C THR A 99 17.75 -16.94 -11.92
N GLN A 100 16.64 -17.67 -11.90
CA GLN A 100 16.19 -18.49 -10.77
C GLN A 100 16.01 -17.69 -9.45
N ASP A 101 15.49 -16.47 -9.53
CA ASP A 101 15.23 -15.62 -8.37
C ASP A 101 14.10 -16.21 -7.50
N PRO A 102 14.30 -16.37 -6.17
CA PRO A 102 13.27 -16.86 -5.26
C PRO A 102 11.96 -16.08 -5.27
N TYR A 103 11.97 -14.78 -5.61
CA TYR A 103 10.76 -13.99 -5.79
C TYR A 103 9.79 -14.63 -6.78
N THR A 104 10.30 -15.34 -7.79
CA THR A 104 9.47 -15.90 -8.86
C THR A 104 8.75 -17.21 -8.50
N ASN A 105 8.97 -17.73 -7.28
CA ASN A 105 8.26 -18.89 -6.73
C ASN A 105 6.83 -18.51 -6.29
N CYS A 106 5.98 -18.27 -7.27
CA CYS A 106 4.61 -17.81 -7.06
C CYS A 106 3.73 -18.86 -6.36
N ASP A 107 3.96 -20.14 -6.64
CA ASP A 107 3.13 -21.22 -6.11
C ASP A 107 3.61 -21.75 -4.74
N GLY A 108 4.76 -21.27 -4.28
CA GLY A 108 5.33 -21.61 -2.97
C GLY A 108 5.96 -23.00 -2.91
N SER A 109 6.34 -23.57 -4.06
CA SER A 109 7.05 -24.83 -4.15
C SER A 109 8.28 -24.84 -3.25
N SER A 110 8.48 -25.96 -2.53
CA SER A 110 9.58 -26.13 -1.56
C SER A 110 10.55 -27.25 -1.96
N HIS A 111 10.22 -28.01 -3.00
CA HIS A 111 11.00 -29.16 -3.45
C HIS A 111 11.66 -28.85 -4.80
N PRO A 112 12.94 -29.20 -5.01
CA PRO A 112 13.61 -28.98 -6.28
C PRO A 112 12.97 -29.78 -7.45
N PRO A 113 12.85 -29.17 -8.65
CA PRO A 113 13.10 -27.76 -8.94
C PRO A 113 12.04 -26.86 -8.29
N VAL A 114 12.50 -25.86 -7.53
CA VAL A 114 11.63 -24.91 -6.81
C VAL A 114 10.92 -23.95 -7.77
N LEU A 115 11.49 -23.72 -8.95
CA LEU A 115 10.92 -22.89 -10.01
C LEU A 115 10.52 -23.77 -11.19
N THR A 116 9.24 -23.74 -11.53
CA THR A 116 8.61 -24.62 -12.50
C THR A 116 7.66 -23.86 -13.42
N ALA A 117 7.06 -24.55 -14.39
CA ALA A 117 6.01 -23.96 -15.22
C ALA A 117 4.77 -23.53 -14.40
N ASN A 118 4.54 -24.13 -13.22
CA ASN A 118 3.42 -23.76 -12.37
C ASN A 118 3.60 -22.36 -11.78
N ASP A 119 4.83 -21.96 -11.46
CA ASP A 119 5.14 -20.60 -11.02
C ASP A 119 4.84 -19.55 -12.07
N PHE A 120 5.21 -19.85 -13.32
CA PHE A 120 4.91 -19.00 -14.46
C PHE A 120 3.39 -18.87 -14.64
N MET A 121 2.65 -19.98 -14.60
CA MET A 121 1.19 -19.98 -14.69
C MET A 121 0.54 -19.22 -13.52
N CYS A 122 1.07 -19.36 -12.31
CA CYS A 122 0.63 -18.61 -11.14
C CYS A 122 0.84 -17.11 -11.34
N PHE A 123 2.00 -16.69 -11.85
CA PHE A 123 2.26 -15.29 -12.19
C PHE A 123 1.27 -14.77 -13.24
N LEU A 124 1.02 -15.53 -14.32
CA LEU A 124 0.04 -15.14 -15.34
C LEU A 124 -1.36 -14.91 -14.75
N ASN A 125 -1.81 -15.80 -13.85
CA ASN A 125 -3.09 -15.66 -13.18
C ASN A 125 -3.15 -14.40 -12.30
N ARG A 126 -2.07 -14.08 -11.58
CA ARG A 126 -1.96 -12.85 -10.76
C ARG A 126 -1.91 -11.60 -11.63
N PHE A 127 -1.16 -11.62 -12.72
CA PHE A 127 -1.04 -10.50 -13.65
C PHE A 127 -2.37 -10.20 -14.34
N ALA A 128 -3.07 -11.24 -14.80
CA ALA A 128 -4.39 -11.11 -15.42
C ALA A 128 -5.48 -10.64 -14.43
N ALA A 129 -5.38 -11.03 -13.16
CA ALA A 129 -6.28 -10.55 -12.11
C ALA A 129 -6.11 -9.05 -11.79
N GLY A 130 -4.95 -8.48 -12.12
CA GLY A 130 -4.63 -7.10 -11.77
C GLY A 130 -4.21 -6.92 -10.31
N CYS A 131 -3.86 -5.68 -9.97
CA CYS A 131 -3.63 -5.26 -8.59
C CYS A 131 -4.92 -4.60 -8.06
N THR A 132 -5.64 -5.28 -7.18
CA THR A 132 -6.85 -4.76 -6.51
C THR A 132 -6.58 -4.47 -5.03
#